data_AF-A0A954JX28-F1
#
_entry.id   AF-A0A954JX28-F1
#
_cell.length_a   1.000
_cell.length_b   1.000
_cell.length_c   1.000
_cell.angle_alpha   90.00
_cell.angle_beta   90.00
_cell.angle_gamma   90.00
#
_symmetry.space_group_name_H-M   'P 1'
#
loop_
_entity.id
_entity.type
_entity.pdbx_description
1 polymer ?
#
loop_
_entity_poly.entity_id
_entity_poly.type
_entity_poly.pdbx_seq_one_letter_code
_entity_poly.pdbx_strand_id
1 'polypeptide(L)'
;MIRSRNILLTACLAGLSLAGCSIVESPRSAMRRMTRTFTPRAVDADDDSEKDDGQWDFVGDEGRAEYDRERDPDPWYGKYIISDKARSIERNLGIDY
;
A
#
# COMPACT_ATOMS: atom_id res chain seq x y z
N MET A 1 -46.64 -29.00 32.79
CA MET A 1 -45.53 -29.33 31.87
C MET A 1 -45.38 -28.37 30.68
N ILE A 2 -46.45 -27.80 30.12
CA ILE A 2 -46.36 -26.90 28.96
C ILE A 2 -45.77 -25.51 29.32
N ARG A 3 -46.14 -24.95 30.48
CA ARG A 3 -45.61 -23.65 30.96
C ARG A 3 -44.10 -23.64 31.21
N SER A 4 -43.56 -24.70 31.83
CA SER A 4 -42.12 -24.82 32.10
C SER A 4 -41.30 -24.96 30.82
N ARG A 5 -41.83 -25.65 29.80
CA ARG A 5 -41.16 -25.81 28.49
C ARG A 5 -41.08 -24.49 27.71
N ASN A 6 -42.12 -23.67 27.79
CA ASN A 6 -42.13 -22.36 27.13
C ASN A 6 -41.18 -21.36 27.82
N ILE A 7 -41.08 -21.39 29.15
CA ILE A 7 -40.13 -20.57 29.92
C ILE A 7 -38.68 -20.97 29.60
N LEU A 8 -38.41 -22.26 29.41
CA LEU A 8 -37.07 -22.76 29.09
C LEU A 8 -36.65 -22.35 27.66
N LEU A 9 -37.60 -22.38 26.71
CA LEU A 9 -37.37 -21.93 25.33
C LEU A 9 -37.10 -20.43 25.26
N THR A 10 -37.86 -19.60 25.99
CA THR A 10 -37.63 -18.15 26.00
C THR A 10 -36.31 -17.78 26.69
N ALA A 11 -35.91 -18.50 27.74
CA ALA A 11 -34.60 -18.33 28.38
C ALA A 11 -33.43 -18.70 27.45
N CYS A 12 -33.54 -19.80 26.72
CA CYS A 12 -32.54 -20.18 25.70
C CYS A 12 -32.42 -19.14 24.59
N LEU A 13 -33.55 -18.63 24.09
CA LEU A 13 -33.56 -17.62 23.02
C LEU A 13 -32.93 -16.30 23.49
N ALA A 14 -33.17 -15.90 24.74
CA ALA A 14 -32.57 -14.72 25.35
C ALA A 14 -31.06 -14.90 25.59
N GLY A 15 -30.61 -16.10 25.97
CA GLY A 15 -29.18 -16.40 26.11
C GLY A 15 -28.42 -16.33 24.79
N LEU A 16 -29.04 -16.82 23.70
CA LEU A 16 -28.45 -16.79 22.35
C LEU A 16 -28.35 -15.36 21.79
N SER A 17 -29.33 -14.49 22.07
CA SER A 17 -29.29 -13.10 21.61
C SER A 17 -28.23 -12.26 22.35
N LEU A 18 -27.96 -12.57 23.62
CA LEU A 18 -26.91 -11.91 24.41
C LEU A 18 -25.49 -12.36 24.00
N ALA A 19 -25.31 -13.63 23.63
CA ALA A 19 -24.03 -14.16 23.17
C ALA A 19 -23.64 -13.70 21.75
N GLY A 20 -24.62 -13.30 20.92
CA GLY A 20 -24.37 -12.86 19.55
C GLY A 20 -23.56 -11.57 19.45
N CYS A 21 -23.65 -10.67 20.44
CA CYS A 21 -22.97 -9.38 20.40
C CYS A 21 -21.45 -9.47 20.66
N SER A 22 -20.98 -10.42 21.48
CA SER A 22 -19.55 -10.58 21.80
C SER A 22 -18.78 -11.40 20.77
N ILE A 23 -19.48 -12.21 19.97
CA ILE A 23 -18.88 -13.07 18.95
C ILE A 23 -18.44 -12.31 17.69
N VAL A 24 -18.92 -11.09 17.46
CA VAL A 24 -18.61 -10.33 16.22
C VAL A 24 -17.34 -9.49 16.33
N GLU A 25 -16.94 -9.09 17.54
CA GLU A 25 -15.71 -8.29 17.76
C GLU A 25 -14.43 -9.11 17.57
N SER A 26 -14.42 -10.38 17.96
CA SER A 26 -13.24 -11.25 17.85
C SER A 26 -12.85 -11.61 16.40
N PRO A 27 -13.76 -11.99 15.48
CA PRO A 27 -13.38 -12.29 14.10
C PRO A 27 -13.01 -11.02 13.33
N ARG A 28 -13.65 -9.88 13.61
CA ARG A 28 -13.37 -8.62 12.90
C ARG A 28 -11.98 -8.08 13.24
N SER A 29 -11.56 -8.19 14.50
CA SER A 29 -10.21 -7.85 14.94
C SER A 29 -9.15 -8.86 14.46
N ALA A 30 -9.47 -10.15 14.46
CA ALA A 30 -8.61 -11.20 13.90
C ALA A 30 -8.36 -10.99 12.39
N MET A 31 -9.41 -10.67 11.62
CA MET A 31 -9.31 -10.44 10.18
C MET A 31 -8.49 -9.19 9.86
N ARG A 32 -8.65 -8.11 10.64
CA ARG A 32 -7.84 -6.89 10.50
C ARG A 32 -6.36 -7.13 10.82
N ARG A 33 -6.07 -8.01 11.78
CA ARG A 33 -4.69 -8.41 12.11
C ARG A 33 -4.09 -9.29 11.02
N MET A 34 -4.88 -10.21 10.47
CA MET A 34 -4.48 -11.07 9.36
C MET A 34 -4.14 -10.26 8.11
N THR A 35 -4.99 -9.31 7.70
CA THR A 35 -4.72 -8.47 6.52
C THR A 35 -3.52 -7.55 6.71
N ARG A 36 -3.30 -7.05 7.93
CA ARG A 36 -2.15 -6.21 8.25
C ARG A 36 -0.80 -6.93 8.10
N THR A 37 -0.75 -8.25 8.24
CA THR A 37 0.46 -9.04 8.00
C THR A 37 0.83 -9.10 6.51
N PHE A 38 -0.17 -9.03 5.62
CA PHE A 38 0.04 -9.04 4.16
C PHE A 38 0.10 -7.65 3.54
N THR A 39 -0.19 -6.60 4.32
CA THR A 39 -0.13 -5.23 3.84
C THR A 39 1.28 -4.68 4.09
N PRO A 40 2.09 -4.42 3.05
CA PRO A 40 3.41 -3.85 3.23
C PRO A 40 3.32 -2.49 3.92
N ARG A 41 4.22 -2.20 4.86
CA ARG A 41 4.29 -0.87 5.48
C ARG A 41 5.05 0.06 4.55
N ALA A 42 4.66 1.32 4.50
CA ALA A 42 5.35 2.33 3.69
C ALA A 42 6.83 2.51 4.04
N VAL A 43 7.27 2.07 5.23
CA VAL A 43 8.65 2.12 5.71
C VAL A 43 9.43 0.82 5.46
N ASP A 44 8.77 -0.25 5.00
CA ASP A 44 9.41 -1.53 4.71
C ASP A 44 9.99 -1.56 3.28
N ALA A 45 9.58 -0.61 2.43
CA ALA A 45 10.20 -0.39 1.13
C ALA A 45 11.46 0.46 1.35
N ASP A 46 12.63 -0.14 1.13
CA ASP A 46 13.87 0.61 1.04
C ASP A 46 13.75 1.53 -0.18
N ASP A 47 13.82 2.84 0.02
CA ASP A 47 13.75 3.81 -1.07
C ASP A 47 15.14 3.88 -1.73
N ASP A 48 15.49 2.84 -2.48
CA ASP A 48 16.74 2.76 -3.24
C ASP A 48 16.82 3.79 -4.39
N SER A 49 15.87 4.72 -4.50
CA SER A 49 16.01 5.83 -5.46
C SER A 49 17.21 6.73 -5.18
N GLU A 50 17.76 6.71 -3.96
CA GLU A 50 19.03 7.37 -3.62
C GLU A 50 20.27 6.63 -4.17
N LYS A 51 20.14 5.36 -4.58
CA LYS A 51 21.22 4.49 -5.08
C LYS A 51 21.04 4.12 -6.56
N ASP A 52 20.56 5.06 -7.37
CA ASP A 52 20.45 4.87 -8.81
C ASP A 52 21.85 4.96 -9.46
N ASP A 53 22.58 3.85 -9.44
CA ASP A 53 23.92 3.70 -10.05
C ASP A 53 23.85 3.57 -11.60
N GLY A 54 22.71 3.86 -12.23
CA GLY A 54 22.51 3.74 -13.67
C GLY A 54 22.39 2.29 -14.16
N GLN A 55 22.15 1.33 -13.27
CA GLN A 55 22.07 -0.10 -13.61
C GLN A 55 20.93 -0.40 -14.60
N TRP A 56 19.90 0.45 -14.64
CA TRP A 56 18.72 0.31 -15.50
C TRP A 56 18.68 1.29 -16.67
N ASP A 57 19.71 2.13 -16.86
CA ASP A 57 19.77 3.11 -17.95
C ASP A 57 19.62 2.44 -19.33
N PHE A 58 20.15 1.22 -19.48
CA PHE A 58 20.04 0.44 -20.72
C PHE A 58 18.58 0.12 -21.10
N VAL A 59 17.67 -0.04 -20.13
CA VAL A 59 16.25 -0.28 -20.40
C VAL A 59 15.56 0.99 -20.87
N GLY A 60 15.97 2.14 -20.31
CA GLY A 60 15.52 3.45 -20.78
C GLY A 60 15.96 3.70 -22.22
N ASP A 61 17.24 3.44 -22.53
CA ASP A 61 17.79 3.61 -23.87
C ASP A 61 17.15 2.66 -24.89
N GLU A 62 16.98 1.37 -24.54
CA GLU A 62 16.29 0.39 -25.41
C GLU A 62 14.80 0.73 -25.61
N GLY A 63 14.11 1.14 -24.54
CA GLY A 63 12.70 1.52 -24.58
C GLY A 63 12.43 2.80 -25.39
N ARG A 64 13.44 3.67 -25.54
CA ARG A 64 13.35 4.91 -26.33
C ARG A 64 13.63 4.72 -27.81
N ALA A 65 14.31 3.64 -28.20
CA ALA A 65 14.67 3.32 -29.58
C ALA A 65 15.35 4.50 -30.34
N GLU A 66 14.57 5.34 -31.03
CA GLU A 66 15.04 6.45 -31.89
C GLU A 66 14.75 7.85 -31.32
N TYR A 67 14.13 7.97 -30.15
CA TYR A 67 13.80 9.28 -29.56
C TYR A 67 15.00 9.87 -28.82
N ASP A 68 15.43 11.06 -29.25
CA ASP A 68 16.50 11.84 -28.61
C ASP A 68 16.15 12.22 -27.15
N ARG A 69 17.19 12.39 -26.33
CA ARG A 69 17.04 12.92 -24.97
C ARG A 69 16.70 14.41 -25.02
N GLU A 70 15.69 14.81 -24.26
CA GLU A 70 15.29 16.21 -24.15
C GLU A 70 16.17 16.89 -23.12
N ARG A 71 16.73 18.04 -23.46
CA ARG A 71 17.54 18.83 -22.53
C ARG A 71 16.67 19.88 -21.87
N ASP A 72 16.63 19.89 -20.55
CA ASP A 72 15.86 20.89 -19.81
C ASP A 72 16.40 22.30 -20.14
N PRO A 73 15.54 23.24 -20.61
CA PRO A 73 15.93 24.63 -20.81
C PRO A 73 16.39 25.34 -19.51
N ASP A 74 16.05 24.83 -18.32
CA ASP A 74 16.34 25.42 -17.02
C ASP A 74 17.06 24.46 -16.02
N PRO A 75 18.37 24.20 -16.18
CA PRO A 75 19.13 23.27 -15.33
C PRO A 75 19.10 23.59 -13.82
N TRP A 76 18.91 24.86 -13.49
CA TRP A 76 18.86 25.33 -12.11
C TRP A 76 17.57 24.88 -11.40
N TYR A 77 16.46 24.73 -12.13
CA TYR A 77 15.19 24.28 -11.58
C TYR A 77 15.29 22.83 -11.10
N GLY A 78 15.84 21.95 -11.94
CA GLY A 78 16.11 20.55 -11.60
C GLY A 78 17.10 20.35 -10.45
N LYS A 79 18.05 21.28 -10.29
CA LYS A 79 19.07 21.20 -9.22
C LYS A 79 18.56 21.66 -7.86
N TYR A 80 17.73 22.69 -7.80
CA TYR A 80 17.39 23.37 -6.54
C TYR A 80 15.94 23.18 -6.08
N ILE A 81 15.03 22.81 -6.97
CA ILE A 81 13.59 22.73 -6.67
C ILE A 81 13.09 21.29 -6.73
N ILE A 82 13.60 20.50 -7.67
CA ILE A 82 13.20 19.11 -7.87
C ILE A 82 13.94 18.19 -6.88
N SER A 83 13.21 17.23 -6.31
CA SER A 83 13.80 16.21 -5.42
C SER A 83 14.69 15.24 -6.19
N ASP A 84 15.69 14.64 -5.54
CA ASP A 84 16.60 13.69 -6.19
C ASP A 84 15.86 12.50 -6.82
N LYS A 85 14.74 12.08 -6.21
CA LYS A 85 13.85 11.06 -6.74
C LYS A 85 13.10 11.49 -8.00
N ALA A 86 12.61 12.73 -8.05
CA ALA A 86 11.98 13.24 -9.26
C ALA A 86 13.02 13.35 -10.39
N ARG A 87 14.25 13.79 -10.08
CA ARG A 87 15.35 13.86 -11.04
C ARG A 87 15.76 12.48 -11.58
N SER A 88 15.75 11.43 -10.77
CA SER A 88 16.04 10.07 -11.25
C SER A 88 14.93 9.49 -12.13
N ILE A 89 13.67 9.84 -11.87
CA ILE A 89 12.55 9.51 -12.75
C ILE A 89 12.67 10.27 -14.07
N GLU A 90 12.97 11.57 -14.03
CA GLU A 90 13.10 12.42 -15.23
C GLU A 90 14.28 11.99 -16.11
N ARG A 91 15.40 11.58 -15.52
CA ARG A 91 16.53 10.97 -16.24
C ARG A 91 16.16 9.66 -16.93
N ASN A 92 15.40 8.78 -16.26
CA ASN A 92 14.85 7.57 -16.90
C ASN A 92 13.88 7.92 -18.03
N LEU A 93 13.14 9.03 -17.87
CA LEU A 93 12.33 9.64 -18.91
C LEU A 93 13.15 10.47 -19.90
N GLY A 94 14.48 10.35 -19.93
CA GLY A 94 15.37 10.93 -20.94
C GLY A 94 15.38 12.44 -20.95
N ILE A 95 15.08 13.06 -19.80
CA ILE A 95 15.24 14.49 -19.57
C ILE A 95 16.58 14.70 -18.87
N ASP A 96 17.50 15.36 -19.56
CA ASP A 96 18.84 15.68 -19.04
C ASP A 96 18.88 17.15 -18.57
N TYR A 97 19.45 17.38 -17.38
CA TYR A 97 19.64 18.70 -16.75
C TYR A 97 21.07 19.24 -16.96
#